data_AF-A0A0W0G449-F1
#
_entry.id   AF-A0A0W0G449-F1
#
_cell.length_a   1.000
_cell.length_b   1.000
_cell.length_c   1.000
_cell.angle_alpha   90.00
_cell.angle_beta   90.00
_cell.angle_gamma   90.00
#
_symmetry.space_group_name_H-M   'P 1'
#
loop_
_entity.id
_entity.type
_entity.pdbx_description
1 polymer ?
#
loop_
_entity_poly.entity_id
_entity_poly.type
_entity_poly.pdbx_seq_one_letter_code
_entity_poly.pdbx_strand_id
1 'polypeptide(L)'
;MLYTETNIMVGTHADSLLGEAVRKGFDEMVFSDTELHTIWDAVWKDCTVPPVNDSTTRYTDRQTGVDFEVRAGLSTFYDDEGRGWVADDIHSESASRTLDYAYDDHAAYVLSAHLPPRITSSTTFPNGTAVANVTQFLKIRAMNRPWVLWNDDASSDSGTKGFVEAKLSNGSWSGPTNGFTEGDRFVYSLSMVHAIPELIRRRGGSAAFVASLDEFFEGGKVDFRNEPSHHTPYLYTLAGAPEKSAHWIREMARKNYNNTPNGLSGNEDCGQMSAWYIWSAMGFYPVNPVSGEYVVGSPFFSKMTIQIPVPPFIGRDHTGVPIMDPFNTYNNSTDSYVLRISARGAEENIFVKSLTVNGRRLGGTNGSTEWVIRHEEIMFGGVIEYEMVGQT
;
A
#
# COMPACT_ATOMS: atom_id res chain seq x y z
N MET A 1 -30.57 -11.58 2.91
CA MET A 1 -29.21 -11.57 3.47
C MET A 1 -29.09 -10.33 4.32
N LEU A 2 -28.74 -10.47 5.60
CA LEU A 2 -28.35 -9.35 6.45
C LEU A 2 -26.89 -9.05 6.13
N TYR A 3 -26.64 -8.08 5.26
CA TYR A 3 -25.31 -7.48 5.19
C TYR A 3 -25.14 -6.67 6.48
N THR A 4 -24.11 -7.00 7.26
CA THR A 4 -23.81 -6.29 8.51
C THR A 4 -22.51 -5.53 8.29
N GLU A 5 -22.62 -4.22 8.10
CA GLU A 5 -21.49 -3.31 8.21
C GLU A 5 -21.17 -3.09 9.70
N THR A 6 -19.89 -3.00 10.03
CA THR A 6 -19.43 -2.91 11.43
C THR A 6 -18.85 -1.55 11.79
N ASN A 7 -18.51 -0.70 10.79
CA ASN A 7 -17.86 0.59 10.99
C ASN A 7 -16.57 0.49 11.86
N ILE A 8 -15.84 -0.62 11.74
CA ILE A 8 -14.55 -0.83 12.42
C ILE A 8 -13.44 -0.34 11.48
N MET A 9 -12.45 0.35 12.04
CA MET A 9 -11.37 1.01 11.29
C MET A 9 -11.85 2.17 10.41
N VAL A 10 -10.97 2.67 9.55
CA VAL A 10 -11.16 3.87 8.73
C VAL A 10 -10.84 3.58 7.26
N GLY A 11 -11.22 4.49 6.36
CA GLY A 11 -10.96 4.33 4.92
C GLY A 11 -12.02 3.51 4.20
N THR A 12 -11.90 3.43 2.88
CA THR A 12 -12.70 2.57 2.01
C THR A 12 -11.78 1.66 1.20
N HIS A 13 -10.89 0.94 1.88
CA HIS A 13 -9.82 0.15 1.27
C HIS A 13 -10.28 -0.99 0.32
N ALA A 14 -11.59 -1.25 0.23
CA ALA A 14 -12.17 -2.01 -0.88
C ALA A 14 -11.79 -1.39 -2.25
N ASP A 15 -11.64 -0.07 -2.32
CA ASP A 15 -11.14 0.68 -3.48
C ASP A 15 -9.75 0.19 -3.90
N SER A 16 -8.86 -0.04 -2.93
CA SER A 16 -7.52 -0.59 -3.18
C SER A 16 -7.57 -1.99 -3.76
N LEU A 17 -8.45 -2.86 -3.24
CA LEU A 17 -8.59 -4.22 -3.75
C LEU A 17 -9.07 -4.24 -5.20
N LEU A 18 -10.08 -3.43 -5.53
CA LEU A 18 -10.63 -3.32 -6.88
C LEU A 18 -9.64 -2.66 -7.85
N GLY A 19 -8.96 -1.59 -7.41
CA GLY A 19 -7.91 -0.94 -8.19
C GLY A 19 -6.72 -1.85 -8.49
N GLU A 20 -6.29 -2.64 -7.50
CA GLU A 20 -5.21 -3.62 -7.65
C GLU A 20 -5.61 -4.76 -8.61
N ALA A 21 -6.83 -5.28 -8.50
CA ALA A 21 -7.32 -6.34 -9.36
C ALA A 21 -7.29 -5.92 -10.84
N VAL A 22 -7.88 -4.76 -11.17
CA VAL A 22 -7.89 -4.25 -12.55
C VAL A 22 -6.46 -3.94 -13.03
N ARG A 23 -5.61 -3.36 -12.19
CA ARG A 23 -4.18 -3.12 -12.50
C ARG A 23 -3.43 -4.42 -12.88
N LYS A 24 -3.87 -5.56 -12.36
CA LYS A 24 -3.30 -6.90 -12.59
C LYS A 24 -4.04 -7.72 -13.65
N GLY A 25 -4.90 -7.08 -14.44
CA GLY A 25 -5.56 -7.69 -15.61
C GLY A 25 -6.95 -8.27 -15.34
N PHE A 26 -7.52 -8.07 -14.14
CA PHE A 26 -8.93 -8.40 -13.87
C PHE A 26 -9.83 -7.26 -14.35
N ASP A 27 -9.85 -7.01 -15.66
CA ASP A 27 -10.56 -5.90 -16.30
C ASP A 27 -11.67 -6.41 -17.25
N GLU A 28 -11.84 -5.81 -18.45
CA GLU A 28 -12.78 -6.28 -19.48
C GLU A 28 -12.48 -7.69 -20.01
N MET A 29 -11.31 -8.27 -19.68
CA MET A 29 -11.01 -9.68 -19.93
C MET A 29 -11.73 -10.64 -18.98
N VAL A 30 -12.17 -10.16 -17.81
CA VAL A 30 -12.81 -10.99 -16.76
C VAL A 30 -14.25 -10.56 -16.50
N PHE A 31 -14.51 -9.26 -16.46
CA PHE A 31 -15.79 -8.69 -16.08
C PHE A 31 -16.56 -8.19 -17.29
N SER A 32 -17.88 -8.37 -17.26
CA SER A 32 -18.79 -7.75 -18.22
C SER A 32 -18.87 -6.23 -18.02
N ASP A 33 -19.31 -5.50 -19.05
CA ASP A 33 -19.53 -4.05 -18.95
C ASP A 33 -20.44 -3.67 -17.77
N THR A 34 -21.49 -4.46 -17.50
CA THR A 34 -22.39 -4.24 -16.35
C THR A 34 -21.65 -4.37 -15.01
N GLU A 35 -20.77 -5.36 -14.88
CA GLU A 35 -19.96 -5.56 -13.67
C GLU A 35 -18.93 -4.45 -13.53
N LEU A 36 -18.27 -4.04 -14.61
CA LEU A 36 -17.33 -2.91 -14.61
C LEU A 36 -18.01 -1.59 -14.21
N HIS A 37 -19.22 -1.33 -14.71
CA HIS A 37 -20.03 -0.20 -14.25
C HIS A 37 -20.39 -0.31 -12.77
N THR A 38 -20.77 -1.49 -12.29
CA THR A 38 -21.09 -1.70 -10.87
C THR A 38 -19.87 -1.46 -9.97
N ILE A 39 -18.70 -1.97 -10.37
CA ILE A 39 -17.42 -1.75 -9.69
C ILE A 39 -17.11 -0.24 -9.64
N TRP A 40 -17.20 0.43 -10.79
CA TRP A 40 -16.91 1.85 -10.89
C TRP A 40 -17.88 2.71 -10.07
N ASP A 41 -19.19 2.45 -10.17
CA ASP A 41 -20.21 3.19 -9.44
C ASP A 41 -20.05 3.03 -7.93
N ALA A 42 -19.63 1.86 -7.46
CA ALA A 42 -19.33 1.62 -6.04
C ALA A 42 -18.12 2.45 -5.56
N VAL A 43 -16.98 2.38 -6.25
CA VAL A 43 -15.77 3.14 -5.90
C VAL A 43 -16.02 4.65 -6.01
N TRP A 44 -16.74 5.09 -7.04
CA TRP A 44 -17.10 6.49 -7.20
C TRP A 44 -18.02 6.98 -6.09
N LYS A 45 -18.97 6.14 -5.65
CA LYS A 45 -19.83 6.44 -4.50
C LYS A 45 -18.99 6.61 -3.22
N ASP A 46 -18.07 5.69 -2.93
CA ASP A 46 -17.18 5.81 -1.75
C ASP A 46 -16.36 7.10 -1.80
N CYS A 47 -15.93 7.51 -3.00
CA CYS A 47 -15.18 8.74 -3.23
C CYS A 47 -16.00 10.04 -3.05
N THR A 48 -17.33 10.02 -3.17
CA THR A 48 -18.12 11.25 -3.37
C THR A 48 -19.42 11.36 -2.59
N VAL A 49 -19.90 10.28 -1.98
CA VAL A 49 -21.11 10.28 -1.16
C VAL A 49 -20.71 10.23 0.31
N PRO A 50 -20.92 11.30 1.08
CA PRO A 50 -20.62 11.32 2.51
C PRO A 50 -21.60 10.42 3.28
N PRO A 51 -21.24 9.99 4.50
CA PRO A 51 -22.19 9.33 5.38
C PRO A 51 -23.37 10.23 5.75
N VAL A 52 -24.48 9.62 6.19
CA VAL A 52 -25.63 10.38 6.66
C VAL A 52 -25.26 11.18 7.91
N ASN A 53 -25.64 12.46 7.94
CA ASN A 53 -25.33 13.39 9.03
C ASN A 53 -23.82 13.61 9.24
N ASP A 54 -23.01 13.54 8.18
CA ASP A 54 -21.54 13.73 8.22
C ASP A 54 -21.08 14.95 9.04
N SER A 55 -21.81 16.06 9.00
CA SER A 55 -21.46 17.28 9.75
C SER A 55 -21.85 17.29 11.23
N THR A 56 -22.68 16.36 11.67
CA THR A 56 -23.24 16.34 13.05
C THR A 56 -23.00 15.02 13.78
N THR A 57 -22.67 13.95 13.07
CA THR A 57 -22.27 12.66 13.61
C THR A 57 -20.76 12.59 13.72
N ARG A 58 -20.24 12.51 14.95
CA ARG A 58 -18.84 12.17 15.16
C ARG A 58 -18.66 10.66 15.03
N TYR A 59 -18.03 10.24 13.94
CA TYR A 59 -17.57 8.87 13.75
C TYR A 59 -16.29 8.62 14.55
N THR A 60 -16.26 7.46 15.21
CA THR A 60 -15.15 6.91 16.01
C THR A 60 -15.07 5.41 15.76
N ASP A 61 -13.95 4.77 16.09
CA ASP A 61 -13.81 3.32 15.93
C ASP A 61 -14.99 2.55 16.54
N ARG A 62 -15.66 1.74 15.71
CA ARG A 62 -16.84 0.94 16.04
C ARG A 62 -18.06 1.75 16.48
N GLN A 63 -18.22 2.98 15.99
CA GLN A 63 -19.35 3.82 16.36
C GLN A 63 -20.69 3.13 16.06
N THR A 64 -21.46 2.86 17.12
CA THR A 64 -22.78 2.23 17.03
C THR A 64 -23.91 3.25 16.91
N GLY A 65 -25.07 2.83 16.39
CA GLY A 65 -26.27 3.67 16.32
C GLY A 65 -26.20 4.80 15.28
N VAL A 66 -25.27 4.68 14.33
CA VAL A 66 -25.07 5.58 13.20
C VAL A 66 -25.24 4.81 11.89
N ASP A 67 -25.37 5.53 10.78
CA ASP A 67 -25.35 4.91 9.44
C ASP A 67 -23.93 4.45 9.07
N PHE A 68 -23.76 3.83 7.91
CA PHE A 68 -22.45 3.42 7.38
C PHE A 68 -21.48 4.60 7.36
N GLU A 69 -20.30 4.39 7.93
CA GLU A 69 -19.28 5.42 8.09
C GLU A 69 -18.66 5.87 6.77
N VAL A 70 -18.32 4.90 5.91
CA VAL A 70 -17.68 5.11 4.60
C VAL A 70 -16.51 6.10 4.74
N ARG A 71 -16.63 7.31 4.19
CA ARG A 71 -15.64 8.39 4.32
C ARG A 71 -16.19 9.53 5.19
N ALA A 72 -16.17 9.37 6.50
CA ALA A 72 -16.54 10.43 7.44
C ALA A 72 -15.63 11.67 7.33
N GLY A 73 -16.23 12.85 7.29
CA GLY A 73 -15.58 14.13 7.03
C GLY A 73 -15.48 14.50 5.55
N LEU A 74 -16.04 13.68 4.65
CA LEU A 74 -15.99 13.91 3.22
C LEU A 74 -16.63 15.24 2.82
N SER A 75 -17.86 15.50 3.28
CA SER A 75 -18.64 16.67 2.86
C SER A 75 -18.32 17.95 3.64
N THR A 76 -17.59 17.84 4.74
CA THR A 76 -17.33 18.96 5.64
C THR A 76 -16.05 19.70 5.24
N PHE A 77 -14.93 18.99 5.12
CA PHE A 77 -13.61 19.61 4.87
C PHE A 77 -12.78 18.87 3.82
N TYR A 78 -12.99 17.57 3.62
CA TYR A 78 -12.14 16.81 2.68
C TYR A 78 -12.44 17.13 1.22
N ASP A 79 -13.72 17.22 0.83
CA ASP A 79 -14.11 17.56 -0.55
C ASP A 79 -14.25 19.08 -0.79
N ASP A 80 -14.14 19.90 0.27
CA ASP A 80 -14.22 21.36 0.17
C ASP A 80 -13.00 21.94 -0.59
N GLU A 81 -13.28 22.89 -1.47
CA GLU A 81 -12.27 23.55 -2.31
C GLU A 81 -11.40 24.45 -1.44
N GLY A 82 -10.07 24.27 -1.50
CA GLY A 82 -9.13 25.01 -0.67
C GLY A 82 -8.90 24.45 0.74
N ARG A 83 -9.60 23.37 1.13
CA ARG A 83 -9.34 22.64 2.39
C ARG A 83 -8.60 21.33 2.17
N GLY A 84 -9.26 20.18 2.32
CA GLY A 84 -8.69 18.88 1.97
C GLY A 84 -8.18 18.03 3.11
N TRP A 85 -8.80 18.12 4.27
CA TRP A 85 -8.53 17.24 5.41
C TRP A 85 -9.84 16.88 6.10
N VAL A 86 -9.84 15.80 6.86
CA VAL A 86 -10.89 15.55 7.86
C VAL A 86 -10.55 16.37 9.10
N ALA A 87 -11.49 17.15 9.63
CA ALA A 87 -11.24 18.04 10.76
C ALA A 87 -11.34 17.31 12.12
N ASP A 88 -10.33 17.47 12.97
CA ASP A 88 -10.17 16.73 14.23
C ASP A 88 -11.16 17.12 15.35
N ASP A 89 -11.69 18.34 15.28
CA ASP A 89 -12.77 18.83 16.14
C ASP A 89 -14.16 18.36 15.71
N ILE A 90 -14.27 17.64 14.58
CA ILE A 90 -15.52 17.10 14.04
C ILE A 90 -15.51 15.57 14.05
N HIS A 91 -14.45 14.95 13.55
CA HIS A 91 -14.28 13.50 13.49
C HIS A 91 -13.03 13.06 14.26
N SER A 92 -13.04 11.89 14.91
CA SER A 92 -11.81 11.32 15.46
C SER A 92 -10.91 10.77 14.34
N GLU A 93 -9.65 10.48 14.67
CA GLU A 93 -8.73 9.78 13.75
C GLU A 93 -8.54 10.53 12.42
N SER A 94 -8.67 11.84 12.51
CA SER A 94 -8.78 12.76 11.39
C SER A 94 -7.55 12.77 10.47
N ALA A 95 -6.35 12.63 11.03
CA ALA A 95 -5.12 12.53 10.25
C ALA A 95 -5.04 11.19 9.52
N SER A 96 -5.30 10.07 10.20
CA SER A 96 -5.37 8.73 9.59
C SER A 96 -6.35 8.71 8.43
N ARG A 97 -7.61 9.12 8.66
CA ARG A 97 -8.66 9.22 7.63
C ARG A 97 -8.23 10.04 6.43
N THR A 98 -7.61 11.19 6.65
CA THR A 98 -7.15 12.06 5.55
C THR A 98 -6.09 11.36 4.68
N LEU A 99 -5.17 10.63 5.30
CA LEU A 99 -4.12 9.89 4.58
C LEU A 99 -4.69 8.65 3.87
N ASP A 100 -5.58 7.93 4.53
CA ASP A 100 -6.24 6.73 4.00
C ASP A 100 -7.14 7.09 2.81
N TYR A 101 -7.93 8.16 2.91
CA TYR A 101 -8.73 8.65 1.79
C TYR A 101 -7.87 9.12 0.62
N ALA A 102 -6.69 9.70 0.88
CA ALA A 102 -5.77 10.07 -0.18
C ALA A 102 -5.18 8.84 -0.90
N TYR A 103 -4.93 7.75 -0.17
CA TYR A 103 -4.51 6.48 -0.76
C TYR A 103 -5.67 5.79 -1.51
N ASP A 104 -6.89 5.80 -0.95
CA ASP A 104 -8.07 5.24 -1.62
C ASP A 104 -8.42 6.05 -2.88
N ASP A 105 -8.19 7.36 -2.90
CA ASP A 105 -8.26 8.19 -4.10
C ASP A 105 -7.20 7.81 -5.14
N HIS A 106 -6.01 7.40 -4.69
CA HIS A 106 -4.97 6.87 -5.58
C HIS A 106 -5.42 5.54 -6.19
N ALA A 107 -6.04 4.65 -5.41
CA ALA A 107 -6.61 3.40 -5.90
C ALA A 107 -7.74 3.65 -6.90
N ALA A 108 -8.66 4.56 -6.60
CA ALA A 108 -9.72 4.97 -7.53
C ALA A 108 -9.18 5.59 -8.82
N TYR A 109 -8.10 6.40 -8.71
CA TYR A 109 -7.37 6.90 -9.87
C TYR A 109 -6.83 5.74 -10.73
N VAL A 110 -6.13 4.79 -10.12
CA VAL A 110 -5.59 3.61 -10.83
C VAL A 110 -6.71 2.84 -11.50
N LEU A 111 -7.81 2.56 -10.79
CA LEU A 111 -8.99 1.91 -11.36
C LEU A 111 -9.50 2.65 -12.59
N SER A 112 -9.79 3.95 -12.45
CA SER A 112 -10.33 4.77 -13.55
C SER A 112 -9.44 4.82 -14.78
N ALA A 113 -8.11 4.74 -14.58
CA ALA A 113 -7.12 4.79 -15.65
C ALA A 113 -7.00 3.47 -16.42
N HIS A 114 -7.38 2.34 -15.81
CA HIS A 114 -7.36 1.03 -16.45
C HIS A 114 -8.74 0.60 -16.97
N LEU A 115 -9.81 1.22 -16.47
CA LEU A 115 -11.15 0.99 -17.01
C LEU A 115 -11.33 1.65 -18.38
N PRO A 116 -12.08 1.02 -19.30
CA PRO A 116 -12.39 1.64 -20.58
C PRO A 116 -13.16 2.96 -20.43
N PRO A 117 -12.94 3.97 -21.29
CA PRO A 117 -13.61 5.27 -21.17
C PRO A 117 -15.16 5.20 -21.17
N ARG A 118 -15.74 4.17 -21.80
CA ARG A 118 -17.21 3.95 -21.78
C ARG A 118 -17.76 3.72 -20.37
N ILE A 119 -16.93 3.23 -19.45
CA ILE A 119 -17.30 2.99 -18.05
C ILE A 119 -17.26 4.29 -17.22
N THR A 120 -16.24 5.13 -17.45
CA THR A 120 -15.95 6.28 -16.58
C THR A 120 -16.41 7.64 -17.14
N SER A 121 -16.71 7.75 -18.44
CA SER A 121 -16.98 9.02 -19.13
C SER A 121 -18.28 9.73 -18.73
N SER A 122 -19.27 9.01 -18.21
CA SER A 122 -20.56 9.57 -17.78
C SER A 122 -20.64 9.84 -16.28
N THR A 123 -19.50 9.92 -15.59
CA THR A 123 -19.46 10.05 -14.13
C THR A 123 -19.95 11.43 -13.68
N THR A 124 -20.84 11.45 -12.69
CA THR A 124 -21.41 12.67 -12.10
C THR A 124 -21.28 12.65 -10.58
N PHE A 125 -21.12 13.82 -9.98
CA PHE A 125 -21.30 13.97 -8.53
C PHE A 125 -22.75 13.67 -8.12
N PRO A 126 -23.02 13.39 -6.84
CA PRO A 126 -24.39 13.12 -6.36
C PRO A 126 -25.41 14.22 -6.64
N ASN A 127 -24.95 15.46 -6.82
CA ASN A 127 -25.80 16.60 -7.21
C ASN A 127 -26.10 16.69 -8.73
N GLY A 128 -25.66 15.70 -9.52
CA GLY A 128 -25.83 15.64 -10.97
C GLY A 128 -24.78 16.40 -11.78
N THR A 129 -23.78 17.01 -11.13
CA THR A 129 -22.71 17.74 -11.83
C THR A 129 -21.77 16.75 -12.51
N ALA A 130 -21.62 16.87 -13.84
CA ALA A 130 -20.69 16.03 -14.60
C ALA A 130 -19.23 16.34 -14.25
N VAL A 131 -18.41 15.29 -14.15
CA VAL A 131 -16.97 15.41 -13.90
C VAL A 131 -16.23 15.36 -15.23
N ALA A 132 -15.66 16.48 -15.65
CA ALA A 132 -15.05 16.61 -16.97
C ALA A 132 -13.88 15.62 -17.22
N ASN A 133 -13.08 15.32 -16.19
CA ASN A 133 -12.03 14.30 -16.25
C ASN A 133 -11.86 13.67 -14.87
N VAL A 134 -12.56 12.56 -14.64
CA VAL A 134 -12.59 11.89 -13.33
C VAL A 134 -11.22 11.32 -12.93
N THR A 135 -10.47 10.75 -13.87
CA THR A 135 -9.12 10.24 -13.62
C THR A 135 -8.18 11.33 -13.13
N GLN A 136 -8.21 12.50 -13.78
CA GLN A 136 -7.38 13.63 -13.36
C GLN A 136 -7.85 14.22 -12.02
N PHE A 137 -9.16 14.29 -11.78
CA PHE A 137 -9.72 14.73 -10.50
C PHE A 137 -9.21 13.87 -9.34
N LEU A 138 -9.35 12.54 -9.44
CA LEU A 138 -8.89 11.60 -8.42
C LEU A 138 -7.38 11.67 -8.21
N LYS A 139 -6.60 11.75 -9.30
CA LYS A 139 -5.14 11.91 -9.22
C LYS A 139 -4.74 13.17 -8.45
N ILE A 140 -5.38 14.31 -8.74
CA ILE A 140 -5.10 15.57 -8.05
C ILE A 140 -5.42 15.44 -6.55
N ARG A 141 -6.57 14.85 -6.22
CA ARG A 141 -6.99 14.65 -4.83
C ARG A 141 -5.97 13.77 -4.08
N ALA A 142 -5.67 12.60 -4.62
CA ALA A 142 -4.71 11.64 -4.07
C ALA A 142 -3.31 12.24 -3.81
N MET A 143 -2.82 13.05 -4.76
CA MET A 143 -1.45 13.58 -4.70
C MET A 143 -1.30 14.87 -3.90
N ASN A 144 -2.40 15.57 -3.56
CA ASN A 144 -2.35 16.87 -2.88
C ASN A 144 -2.85 16.82 -1.43
N ARG A 145 -3.95 16.10 -1.17
CA ARG A 145 -4.61 16.06 0.16
C ARG A 145 -3.69 15.62 1.31
N PRO A 146 -2.81 14.60 1.19
CA PRO A 146 -2.00 14.17 2.33
C PRO A 146 -0.99 15.25 2.76
N TRP A 147 -0.56 16.10 1.83
CA TRP A 147 0.40 17.18 2.12
C TRP A 147 -0.21 18.38 2.80
N VAL A 148 -1.55 18.49 2.84
CA VAL A 148 -2.23 19.54 3.61
C VAL A 148 -2.01 19.34 5.11
N LEU A 149 -1.74 18.11 5.54
CA LEU A 149 -1.41 17.77 6.93
C LEU A 149 0.09 17.72 7.22
N TRP A 150 0.94 17.99 6.22
CA TRP A 150 2.38 18.02 6.43
C TRP A 150 2.81 19.33 7.10
N ASN A 151 3.24 19.24 8.36
CA ASN A 151 3.77 20.35 9.13
C ASN A 151 5.31 20.35 9.07
N ASP A 152 5.88 21.24 8.25
CA ASP A 152 7.34 21.38 8.10
C ASP A 152 8.05 21.86 9.39
N ASP A 153 7.33 22.57 10.26
CA ASP A 153 7.88 23.09 11.52
C ASP A 153 7.93 22.03 12.63
N ALA A 154 7.12 20.98 12.50
CA ALA A 154 7.10 19.87 13.47
C ALA A 154 8.44 19.13 13.48
N SER A 155 8.86 18.70 14.67
CA SER A 155 10.06 17.89 14.83
C SER A 155 9.95 16.84 15.92
N SER A 156 10.79 15.81 15.81
CA SER A 156 11.07 14.87 16.90
C SER A 156 12.06 15.48 17.90
N ASP A 157 12.21 14.83 19.04
CA ASP A 157 13.20 15.23 20.06
C ASP A 157 14.64 15.06 19.55
N SER A 158 14.87 14.12 18.62
CA SER A 158 16.18 13.89 17.99
C SER A 158 16.45 14.81 16.79
N GLY A 159 15.49 15.67 16.43
CA GLY A 159 15.66 16.71 15.42
C GLY A 159 15.20 16.36 14.00
N THR A 160 14.60 15.19 13.77
CA THR A 160 13.91 14.90 12.49
C THR A 160 12.83 15.96 12.25
N LYS A 161 12.76 16.51 11.03
CA LYS A 161 11.82 17.57 10.63
C LYS A 161 10.70 17.06 9.73
N GLY A 162 9.59 17.79 9.75
CA GLY A 162 8.38 17.49 8.99
C GLY A 162 7.60 16.36 9.65
N PHE A 163 6.34 16.55 9.98
CA PHE A 163 5.47 15.46 10.44
C PHE A 163 4.05 15.70 9.93
N VAL A 164 3.30 14.62 9.74
CA VAL A 164 1.85 14.70 9.67
C VAL A 164 1.32 15.18 11.02
N GLU A 165 0.43 16.16 10.98
CA GLU A 165 -0.27 16.68 12.15
C GLU A 165 -1.72 16.98 11.79
N ALA A 166 -2.66 16.53 12.61
CA ALA A 166 -4.08 16.77 12.39
C ALA A 166 -4.42 18.26 12.41
N LYS A 167 -5.49 18.65 11.73
CA LYS A 167 -5.99 20.03 11.69
C LYS A 167 -7.42 20.13 12.21
N LEU A 168 -7.69 21.22 12.91
CA LEU A 168 -9.04 21.63 13.29
C LEU A 168 -9.78 22.26 12.09
N SER A 169 -11.09 22.43 12.22
CA SER A 169 -11.95 23.07 11.22
C SER A 169 -11.52 24.49 10.85
N ASN A 170 -10.92 25.22 11.80
CA ASN A 170 -10.37 26.56 11.57
C ASN A 170 -8.99 26.56 10.85
N GLY A 171 -8.44 25.39 10.54
CA GLY A 171 -7.16 25.20 9.86
C GLY A 171 -5.92 25.22 10.75
N SER A 172 -6.07 25.48 12.06
CA SER A 172 -4.97 25.35 13.02
C SER A 172 -4.61 23.89 13.30
N TRP A 173 -3.37 23.63 13.68
CA TRP A 173 -2.90 22.30 14.06
C TRP A 173 -3.54 21.84 15.36
N SER A 174 -3.96 20.58 15.43
CA SER A 174 -4.57 19.97 16.62
C SER A 174 -3.54 19.51 17.65
N GLY A 175 -2.24 19.53 17.31
CA GLY A 175 -1.17 19.03 18.16
C GLY A 175 -0.63 17.67 17.70
N PRO A 176 0.57 17.27 18.18
CA PRO A 176 1.36 16.18 17.61
C PRO A 176 0.85 14.77 17.91
N THR A 177 -0.17 14.62 18.76
CA THR A 177 -0.68 13.33 19.22
C THR A 177 -2.10 13.02 18.75
N ASN A 178 -2.77 13.97 18.11
CA ASN A 178 -4.19 13.86 17.78
C ASN A 178 -4.40 13.34 16.35
N GLY A 179 -5.54 12.68 16.14
CA GLY A 179 -5.99 12.26 14.82
C GLY A 179 -5.41 10.95 14.29
N PHE A 180 -4.75 10.12 15.11
CA PHE A 180 -4.18 8.84 14.66
C PHE A 180 -4.98 7.63 15.17
N THR A 181 -5.23 6.66 14.29
CA THR A 181 -5.79 5.32 14.59
C THR A 181 -4.66 4.35 14.92
N GLU A 182 -4.65 3.78 16.12
CA GLU A 182 -3.76 2.68 16.54
C GLU A 182 -2.27 2.88 16.20
N GLY A 183 -1.82 4.13 16.19
CA GLY A 183 -0.47 4.54 15.85
C GLY A 183 -0.22 5.98 16.24
N ASP A 184 0.85 6.55 15.69
CA ASP A 184 1.25 7.93 15.98
C ASP A 184 1.78 8.63 14.72
N ARG A 185 2.15 9.90 14.88
CA ARG A 185 2.71 10.70 13.79
C ARG A 185 3.97 10.11 13.18
N PHE A 186 4.75 9.29 13.89
CA PHE A 186 6.02 8.77 13.37
C PHE A 186 5.74 7.77 12.25
N VAL A 187 4.83 6.81 12.48
CA VAL A 187 4.43 5.83 11.47
C VAL A 187 3.52 6.45 10.40
N TYR A 188 2.55 7.29 10.77
CA TYR A 188 1.65 7.91 9.80
C TYR A 188 2.32 8.92 8.87
N SER A 189 3.42 9.55 9.30
CA SER A 189 4.24 10.38 8.40
C SER A 189 4.99 9.56 7.35
N LEU A 190 4.90 8.22 7.39
CA LEU A 190 5.48 7.31 6.40
C LEU A 190 4.41 6.64 5.52
N SER A 191 3.12 6.90 5.74
CA SER A 191 2.01 6.17 5.11
C SER A 191 1.61 6.67 3.71
N MET A 192 2.26 7.71 3.17
CA MET A 192 2.03 8.17 1.78
C MET A 192 2.69 7.23 0.76
N VAL A 193 2.34 5.94 0.77
CA VAL A 193 2.98 4.88 -0.03
C VAL A 193 2.83 5.08 -1.53
N HIS A 194 1.82 5.82 -1.98
CA HIS A 194 1.61 6.23 -3.37
C HIS A 194 2.46 7.43 -3.80
N ALA A 195 3.15 8.09 -2.87
CA ALA A 195 3.89 9.33 -3.12
C ALA A 195 5.28 9.36 -2.43
N ILE A 196 5.92 8.19 -2.30
CA ILE A 196 7.22 8.03 -1.62
C ILE A 196 8.33 8.97 -2.13
N PRO A 197 8.49 9.22 -3.45
CA PRO A 197 9.50 10.18 -3.92
C PRO A 197 9.31 11.59 -3.35
N GLU A 198 8.07 12.04 -3.22
CA GLU A 198 7.74 13.34 -2.63
C GLU A 198 7.95 13.33 -1.11
N LEU A 199 7.62 12.23 -0.44
CA LEU A 199 7.91 12.04 0.98
C LEU A 199 9.42 12.15 1.26
N ILE A 200 10.25 11.44 0.49
CA ILE A 200 11.71 11.50 0.57
C ILE A 200 12.20 12.94 0.35
N ARG A 201 11.67 13.63 -0.68
CA ARG A 201 12.02 15.03 -0.96
C ARG A 201 11.69 15.96 0.22
N ARG A 202 10.49 15.85 0.79
CA ARG A 202 10.04 16.67 1.93
C ARG A 202 10.82 16.39 3.20
N ARG A 203 11.30 15.16 3.39
CA ARG A 203 12.19 14.82 4.51
C ARG A 203 13.62 15.33 4.34
N GLY A 204 13.96 15.94 3.19
CA GLY A 204 15.29 16.49 2.92
C GLY A 204 16.19 15.57 2.07
N GLY A 205 15.60 14.62 1.34
CA GLY A 205 16.30 13.67 0.47
C GLY A 205 16.63 12.34 1.15
N SER A 206 17.17 11.40 0.37
CA SER A 206 17.39 10.01 0.79
C SER A 206 18.16 9.86 2.11
N ALA A 207 19.25 10.61 2.29
CA ALA A 207 20.06 10.50 3.50
C ALA A 207 19.30 10.93 4.77
N ALA A 208 18.57 12.05 4.70
CA ALA A 208 17.76 12.53 5.82
C ALA A 208 16.56 11.62 6.09
N PHE A 209 15.95 11.07 5.04
CA PHE A 209 14.87 10.11 5.16
C PHE A 209 15.33 8.80 5.82
N VAL A 210 16.47 8.23 5.38
CA VAL A 210 17.08 7.06 6.02
C VAL A 210 17.41 7.32 7.48
N ALA A 211 17.98 8.48 7.81
CA ALA A 211 18.26 8.85 9.20
C ALA A 211 16.98 8.95 10.07
N SER A 212 15.86 9.43 9.49
CA SER A 212 14.58 9.42 10.20
C SER A 212 14.05 8.02 10.44
N LEU A 213 14.22 7.10 9.48
CA LEU A 213 13.87 5.70 9.68
C LEU A 213 14.73 5.07 10.78
N ASP A 214 16.04 5.34 10.81
CA ASP A 214 16.93 4.86 11.87
C ASP A 214 16.42 5.31 13.24
N GLU A 215 16.11 6.61 13.39
CA GLU A 215 15.53 7.15 14.63
C GLU A 215 14.25 6.42 15.02
N PHE A 216 13.36 6.14 14.07
CA PHE A 216 12.05 5.58 14.39
C PHE A 216 12.16 4.10 14.79
N PHE A 217 13.04 3.34 14.14
CA PHE A 217 13.28 1.95 14.51
C PHE A 217 14.04 1.83 15.84
N GLU A 218 15.12 2.58 16.01
CA GLU A 218 15.93 2.55 17.24
C GLU A 218 15.19 3.13 18.45
N GLY A 219 14.35 4.15 18.21
CA GLY A 219 13.49 4.77 19.21
C GLY A 219 12.20 4.01 19.51
N GLY A 220 12.00 2.82 18.93
CA GLY A 220 10.83 1.98 19.18
C GLY A 220 9.50 2.59 18.73
N LYS A 221 9.52 3.44 17.71
CA LYS A 221 8.32 4.09 17.12
C LYS A 221 7.61 3.21 16.09
N VAL A 222 8.32 2.24 15.51
CA VAL A 222 7.76 1.27 14.57
C VAL A 222 7.21 0.08 15.35
N ASP A 223 5.93 0.14 15.73
CA ASP A 223 5.25 -0.99 16.37
C ASP A 223 4.73 -1.97 15.32
N PHE A 224 5.44 -3.09 15.16
CA PHE A 224 5.12 -4.10 14.16
C PHE A 224 3.88 -4.94 14.49
N ARG A 225 3.25 -4.73 15.66
CA ARG A 225 2.02 -5.41 16.03
C ARG A 225 0.78 -4.84 15.33
N ASN A 226 0.92 -3.68 14.69
CA ASN A 226 -0.15 -2.97 13.99
C ASN A 226 0.24 -2.67 12.53
N GLU A 227 -0.77 -2.64 11.67
CA GLU A 227 -0.67 -2.51 10.22
C GLU A 227 0.00 -1.25 9.70
N PRO A 228 -0.17 -0.05 10.30
CA PRO A 228 0.47 1.17 9.81
C PRO A 228 2.00 1.09 9.74
N SER A 229 2.62 0.13 10.44
CA SER A 229 4.06 -0.09 10.46
C SER A 229 4.57 -1.04 9.37
N HIS A 230 3.71 -1.85 8.75
CA HIS A 230 4.11 -3.06 7.99
C HIS A 230 5.01 -2.78 6.78
N HIS A 231 4.83 -1.64 6.11
CA HIS A 231 5.65 -1.25 4.94
C HIS A 231 6.97 -0.57 5.34
N THR A 232 7.09 -0.07 6.58
CA THR A 232 8.18 0.79 7.04
C THR A 232 9.58 0.21 6.77
N PRO A 233 9.85 -1.09 7.00
CA PRO A 233 11.17 -1.68 6.71
C PRO A 233 11.57 -1.55 5.23
N TYR A 234 10.61 -1.58 4.31
CA TYR A 234 10.86 -1.53 2.85
C TYR A 234 11.17 -0.11 2.34
N LEU A 235 10.90 0.91 3.16
CA LEU A 235 11.18 2.30 2.81
C LEU A 235 12.68 2.60 2.72
N TYR A 236 13.54 1.85 3.41
CA TYR A 236 14.99 2.01 3.23
C TYR A 236 15.43 1.61 1.82
N THR A 237 14.95 0.49 1.27
CA THR A 237 15.21 0.07 -0.12
C THR A 237 14.81 1.19 -1.09
N LEU A 238 13.61 1.76 -0.93
CA LEU A 238 13.12 2.85 -1.77
C LEU A 238 13.90 4.16 -1.61
N ALA A 239 14.57 4.33 -0.48
CA ALA A 239 15.47 5.46 -0.22
C ALA A 239 16.94 5.19 -0.61
N GLY A 240 17.26 3.99 -1.12
CA GLY A 240 18.61 3.63 -1.56
C GLY A 240 19.49 3.00 -0.49
N ALA A 241 18.92 2.48 0.60
CA ALA A 241 19.61 1.77 1.69
C ALA A 241 19.06 0.32 1.88
N PRO A 242 19.05 -0.53 0.83
CA PRO A 242 18.45 -1.88 0.89
C PRO A 242 19.07 -2.79 1.95
N GLU A 243 20.32 -2.57 2.35
CA GLU A 243 20.97 -3.28 3.44
C GLU A 243 20.27 -3.06 4.79
N LYS A 244 19.73 -1.85 5.02
CA LYS A 244 18.95 -1.55 6.23
C LYS A 244 17.56 -2.17 6.16
N SER A 245 16.93 -2.21 4.98
CA SER A 245 15.70 -2.99 4.77
C SER A 245 15.94 -4.45 5.11
N ALA A 246 17.00 -5.06 4.57
CA ALA A 246 17.34 -6.45 4.84
C ALA A 246 17.50 -6.73 6.34
N HIS A 247 18.19 -5.85 7.07
CA HIS A 247 18.33 -5.94 8.52
C HIS A 247 16.96 -5.92 9.23
N TRP A 248 16.16 -4.87 9.01
CA TRP A 248 14.92 -4.67 9.75
C TRP A 248 13.84 -5.68 9.37
N ILE A 249 13.73 -6.10 8.11
CA ILE A 249 12.78 -7.16 7.69
C ILE A 249 13.07 -8.45 8.44
N ARG A 250 14.34 -8.87 8.48
CA ARG A 250 14.75 -10.10 9.17
C ARG A 250 14.58 -10.01 10.68
N GLU A 251 14.88 -8.84 11.26
CA GLU A 251 14.69 -8.61 12.68
C GLU A 251 13.20 -8.59 13.08
N MET A 252 12.33 -7.96 12.29
CA MET A 252 10.88 -7.96 12.53
C MET A 252 10.30 -9.37 12.41
N ALA A 253 10.69 -10.13 11.38
CA ALA A 253 10.26 -11.52 11.25
C ALA A 253 10.66 -12.37 12.46
N ARG A 254 11.92 -12.24 12.92
CA ARG A 254 12.46 -12.98 14.07
C ARG A 254 11.76 -12.63 15.39
N LYS A 255 11.43 -11.35 15.61
CA LYS A 255 10.78 -10.87 16.84
C LYS A 255 9.31 -11.23 16.92
N ASN A 256 8.61 -11.20 15.78
CA ASN A 256 7.16 -11.18 15.76
C ASN A 256 6.51 -12.51 15.33
N TYR A 257 7.31 -13.48 14.86
CA TYR A 257 6.83 -14.76 14.36
C TYR A 257 7.61 -15.95 14.94
N ASN A 258 6.91 -16.94 15.46
CA ASN A 258 7.44 -18.27 15.77
C ASN A 258 6.33 -19.33 15.66
N ASN A 259 6.69 -20.61 15.79
CA ASN A 259 5.78 -21.75 15.58
C ASN A 259 5.11 -22.26 16.88
N THR A 260 5.10 -21.47 17.95
CA THR A 260 4.39 -21.82 19.19
C THR A 260 2.96 -21.26 19.18
N PRO A 261 2.07 -21.70 20.09
CA PRO A 261 0.71 -21.14 20.20
C PRO A 261 0.66 -19.61 20.41
N ASN A 262 1.71 -19.02 20.99
CA ASN A 262 1.85 -17.55 21.15
C ASN A 262 2.84 -17.01 20.10
N GLY A 263 2.78 -17.56 18.89
CA GLY A 263 3.76 -17.33 17.85
C GLY A 263 3.70 -15.97 17.19
N LEU A 264 2.62 -15.22 17.39
CA LEU A 264 2.40 -13.90 16.82
C LEU A 264 2.44 -12.83 17.91
N SER A 265 3.11 -11.72 17.63
CA SER A 265 3.25 -10.60 18.56
C SER A 265 2.02 -9.70 18.71
N GLY A 266 1.12 -9.72 17.71
CA GLY A 266 -0.10 -8.92 17.62
C GLY A 266 -1.29 -9.78 17.17
N ASN A 267 -2.41 -9.12 16.85
CA ASN A 267 -3.54 -9.79 16.24
C ASN A 267 -3.12 -10.36 14.87
N GLU A 268 -3.77 -11.43 14.42
CA GLU A 268 -3.45 -12.03 13.12
C GLU A 268 -4.07 -11.26 11.94
N ASP A 269 -5.15 -10.54 12.25
CA ASP A 269 -5.92 -9.67 11.36
C ASP A 269 -6.29 -10.33 10.04
N CYS A 270 -6.95 -11.49 10.18
CA CYS A 270 -7.63 -12.22 9.11
C CYS A 270 -6.70 -12.60 7.94
N GLY A 271 -5.43 -12.89 8.22
CA GLY A 271 -4.42 -13.24 7.24
C GLY A 271 -3.37 -12.16 6.99
N GLN A 272 -3.57 -10.92 7.46
CA GLN A 272 -2.68 -9.80 7.15
C GLN A 272 -1.25 -10.02 7.68
N MET A 273 -1.11 -10.44 8.94
CA MET A 273 0.20 -10.74 9.52
C MET A 273 0.88 -11.93 8.84
N SER A 274 0.11 -12.97 8.53
CA SER A 274 0.62 -14.16 7.83
C SER A 274 1.06 -13.83 6.40
N ALA A 275 0.30 -12.99 5.70
CA ALA A 275 0.62 -12.53 4.34
C ALA A 275 1.92 -11.70 4.33
N TRP A 276 2.11 -10.81 5.30
CA TRP A 276 3.37 -10.07 5.42
C TRP A 276 4.58 -11.00 5.55
N TYR A 277 4.47 -12.04 6.39
CA TYR A 277 5.54 -13.03 6.55
C TYR A 277 5.83 -13.76 5.24
N ILE A 278 4.80 -14.21 4.51
CA ILE A 278 4.97 -14.96 3.25
C ILE A 278 5.60 -14.09 2.17
N TRP A 279 5.14 -12.84 1.99
CA TRP A 279 5.77 -11.89 1.06
C TRP A 279 7.24 -11.64 1.42
N SER A 280 7.50 -11.35 2.69
CA SER A 280 8.88 -11.12 3.17
C SER A 280 9.77 -12.35 2.99
N ALA A 281 9.23 -13.56 3.20
CA ALA A 281 9.94 -14.82 3.00
C ALA A 281 10.33 -15.06 1.53
N MET A 282 9.47 -14.65 0.59
CA MET A 282 9.79 -14.62 -0.85
C MET A 282 10.86 -13.58 -1.20
N GLY A 283 11.09 -12.61 -0.33
CA GLY A 283 12.13 -11.58 -0.46
C GLY A 283 11.66 -10.27 -1.10
N PHE A 284 10.34 -10.05 -1.23
CA PHE A 284 9.80 -8.80 -1.80
C PHE A 284 8.36 -8.54 -1.32
N TYR A 285 7.93 -7.27 -1.31
CA TYR A 285 6.66 -6.86 -0.69
C TYR A 285 5.92 -5.77 -1.48
N PRO A 286 4.57 -5.85 -1.59
CA PRO A 286 3.76 -4.81 -2.24
C PRO A 286 3.55 -3.60 -1.32
N VAL A 287 4.53 -2.69 -1.24
CA VAL A 287 4.43 -1.45 -0.43
C VAL A 287 3.24 -0.58 -0.85
N ASN A 288 3.01 -0.45 -2.16
CA ASN A 288 1.82 0.17 -2.74
C ASN A 288 1.06 -0.92 -3.53
N PRO A 289 0.01 -1.54 -2.95
CA PRO A 289 -0.76 -2.60 -3.60
C PRO A 289 -1.20 -2.30 -5.03
N VAL A 290 -1.65 -1.08 -5.32
CA VAL A 290 -2.19 -0.71 -6.65
C VAL A 290 -1.13 -0.32 -7.68
N SER A 291 0.17 -0.35 -7.33
CA SER A 291 1.25 0.03 -8.24
C SER A 291 1.56 -1.05 -9.31
N GLY A 292 1.33 -2.32 -8.98
CA GLY A 292 1.88 -3.45 -9.73
C GLY A 292 3.41 -3.60 -9.56
N GLU A 293 3.97 -3.04 -8.50
CA GLU A 293 5.39 -3.08 -8.16
C GLU A 293 5.60 -3.74 -6.78
N TYR A 294 6.70 -4.48 -6.64
CA TYR A 294 7.11 -5.11 -5.39
C TYR A 294 8.51 -4.69 -5.00
N VAL A 295 8.66 -4.18 -3.79
CA VAL A 295 9.93 -3.69 -3.26
C VAL A 295 10.74 -4.87 -2.75
N VAL A 296 11.99 -4.97 -3.21
CA VAL A 296 12.90 -6.04 -2.79
C VAL A 296 13.30 -5.86 -1.32
N GLY A 297 13.25 -6.96 -0.58
CA GLY A 297 13.67 -7.11 0.81
C GLY A 297 14.77 -8.17 0.94
N SER A 298 14.68 -9.00 1.98
CA SER A 298 15.60 -10.14 2.21
C SER A 298 14.80 -11.44 2.28
N PRO A 299 15.02 -12.41 1.37
CA PRO A 299 14.38 -13.72 1.45
C PRO A 299 14.80 -14.49 2.71
N PHE A 300 13.97 -15.44 3.15
CA PHE A 300 14.21 -16.21 4.38
C PHE A 300 14.77 -17.61 4.15
N PHE A 301 14.55 -18.17 2.96
CA PHE A 301 14.88 -19.55 2.62
C PHE A 301 15.77 -19.61 1.38
N SER A 302 16.66 -20.61 1.32
CA SER A 302 17.51 -20.86 0.15
C SER A 302 16.72 -21.13 -1.13
N LYS A 303 15.48 -21.62 -1.00
CA LYS A 303 14.59 -21.87 -2.13
C LYS A 303 13.13 -21.77 -1.72
N MET A 304 12.32 -21.14 -2.56
CA MET A 304 10.86 -21.15 -2.47
C MET A 304 10.26 -21.38 -3.86
N THR A 305 9.16 -22.12 -3.94
CA THR A 305 8.44 -22.35 -5.19
C THR A 305 6.98 -22.00 -4.97
N ILE A 306 6.44 -21.11 -5.78
CA ILE A 306 5.03 -20.69 -5.72
C ILE A 306 4.31 -21.23 -6.95
N GLN A 307 3.18 -21.88 -6.74
CA GLN A 307 2.23 -22.21 -7.79
C GLN A 307 1.24 -21.06 -7.90
N ILE A 308 1.19 -20.44 -9.08
CA ILE A 308 0.30 -19.34 -9.41
C ILE A 308 -0.80 -19.93 -10.29
N PRO A 309 -2.07 -19.94 -9.84
CA PRO A 309 -3.18 -20.41 -10.66
C PRO A 309 -3.23 -19.68 -12.01
N VAL A 310 -3.66 -20.38 -13.07
CA VAL A 310 -3.87 -19.74 -14.37
C VAL A 310 -4.92 -18.63 -14.19
N PRO A 311 -4.56 -17.36 -14.48
CA PRO A 311 -5.52 -16.27 -14.30
C PRO A 311 -6.74 -16.44 -15.20
N PRO A 312 -7.93 -16.00 -14.77
CA PRO A 312 -9.17 -16.22 -15.52
C PRO A 312 -9.20 -15.52 -16.89
N PHE A 313 -8.38 -14.47 -17.07
CA PHE A 313 -8.21 -13.76 -18.34
C PHE A 313 -7.25 -14.47 -19.33
N ILE A 314 -6.62 -15.58 -18.93
CA ILE A 314 -5.80 -16.40 -19.83
C ILE A 314 -6.66 -17.49 -20.46
N GLY A 315 -6.69 -17.50 -21.81
CA GLY A 315 -7.36 -18.54 -22.58
C GLY A 315 -6.76 -19.93 -22.34
N ARG A 316 -7.55 -20.98 -22.57
CA ARG A 316 -7.14 -22.40 -22.37
C ARG A 316 -5.92 -22.84 -23.19
N ASP A 317 -5.62 -22.13 -24.27
CA ASP A 317 -4.47 -22.38 -25.12
C ASP A 317 -3.21 -21.62 -24.67
N HIS A 318 -3.30 -20.83 -23.60
CA HIS A 318 -2.26 -19.95 -23.07
C HIS A 318 -1.70 -18.98 -24.11
N THR A 319 -2.51 -18.66 -25.13
CA THR A 319 -2.11 -17.70 -26.16
C THR A 319 -1.90 -16.32 -25.57
N GLY A 320 -0.86 -15.62 -26.03
CA GLY A 320 -0.50 -14.28 -25.54
C GLY A 320 0.31 -14.26 -24.25
N VAL A 321 0.54 -15.40 -23.59
CA VAL A 321 1.46 -15.48 -22.45
C VAL A 321 2.89 -15.38 -22.98
N PRO A 322 3.71 -14.42 -22.49
CA PRO A 322 5.09 -14.29 -22.90
C PRO A 322 5.81 -15.63 -22.71
N ILE A 323 6.40 -16.16 -23.78
CA ILE A 323 7.22 -17.36 -23.70
C ILE A 323 8.50 -16.97 -22.96
N MET A 324 8.54 -17.26 -21.66
CA MET A 324 9.75 -17.12 -20.84
C MET A 324 10.62 -18.37 -20.96
N ASP A 325 10.95 -18.78 -22.19
CA ASP A 325 11.94 -19.83 -22.48
C ASP A 325 13.34 -19.21 -22.23
N PRO A 326 14.21 -19.78 -21.36
CA PRO A 326 14.31 -21.18 -20.93
C PRO A 326 13.69 -21.57 -19.59
N PHE A 327 12.88 -20.72 -18.95
CA PHE A 327 12.45 -20.92 -17.56
C PHE A 327 11.30 -21.92 -17.35
N ASN A 328 10.65 -22.37 -18.43
CA ASN A 328 9.53 -23.33 -18.43
C ASN A 328 8.59 -23.14 -17.21
N THR A 329 7.80 -22.07 -17.27
CA THR A 329 7.04 -21.59 -16.12
C THR A 329 5.70 -22.29 -15.96
N TYR A 330 5.13 -22.89 -17.01
CA TYR A 330 3.82 -23.55 -16.93
C TYR A 330 3.92 -25.04 -16.59
N ASN A 331 3.09 -25.50 -15.67
CA ASN A 331 3.01 -26.89 -15.23
C ASN A 331 1.65 -27.51 -15.56
N ASN A 332 1.62 -28.27 -16.66
CA ASN A 332 0.45 -29.00 -17.17
C ASN A 332 -0.21 -29.92 -16.12
N SER A 333 0.55 -30.52 -15.21
CA SER A 333 0.01 -31.46 -14.23
C SER A 333 -0.82 -30.79 -13.14
N THR A 334 -0.56 -29.50 -12.90
CA THR A 334 -1.22 -28.71 -11.85
C THR A 334 -2.08 -27.59 -12.41
N ASP A 335 -2.10 -27.41 -13.73
CA ASP A 335 -2.73 -26.28 -14.42
C ASP A 335 -2.36 -24.94 -13.75
N SER A 336 -1.05 -24.69 -13.62
CA SER A 336 -0.54 -23.51 -12.92
C SER A 336 0.78 -23.02 -13.50
N TYR A 337 1.06 -21.74 -13.32
CA TYR A 337 2.40 -21.18 -13.51
C TYR A 337 3.24 -21.35 -12.25
N VAL A 338 4.55 -21.38 -12.40
CA VAL A 338 5.51 -21.65 -11.33
C VAL A 338 6.52 -20.52 -11.25
N LEU A 339 6.53 -19.83 -10.12
CA LEU A 339 7.58 -18.89 -9.73
C LEU A 339 8.59 -19.62 -8.85
N ARG A 340 9.85 -19.63 -9.26
CA ARG A 340 10.96 -20.25 -8.51
C ARG A 340 11.86 -19.17 -7.96
N ILE A 341 12.05 -19.17 -6.66
CA ILE A 341 12.90 -18.22 -5.95
C ILE A 341 14.09 -19.00 -5.41
N SER A 342 15.31 -18.57 -5.74
CA SER A 342 16.56 -19.17 -5.29
C SER A 342 17.38 -18.09 -4.57
N ALA A 343 17.76 -18.34 -3.33
CA ALA A 343 18.51 -17.41 -2.50
C ALA A 343 19.51 -18.17 -1.62
N ARG A 344 20.41 -18.93 -2.24
CA ARG A 344 21.31 -19.85 -1.53
C ARG A 344 22.04 -19.15 -0.38
N GLY A 345 21.90 -19.71 0.82
CA GLY A 345 22.51 -19.17 2.03
C GLY A 345 21.70 -18.08 2.73
N ALA A 346 20.46 -17.79 2.31
CA ALA A 346 19.58 -16.80 2.93
C ALA A 346 19.23 -17.14 4.40
N GLU A 347 19.32 -18.40 4.80
CA GLU A 347 19.13 -18.81 6.20
C GLU A 347 20.16 -18.14 7.13
N GLU A 348 21.40 -17.97 6.65
CA GLU A 348 22.54 -17.44 7.41
C GLU A 348 22.88 -15.99 7.03
N ASN A 349 22.70 -15.62 5.75
CA ASN A 349 23.09 -14.32 5.20
C ASN A 349 21.85 -13.49 4.91
N ILE A 350 21.74 -12.32 5.54
CA ILE A 350 20.58 -11.45 5.40
C ILE A 350 20.73 -10.44 4.25
N PHE A 351 21.95 -10.09 3.86
CA PHE A 351 22.17 -9.03 2.88
C PHE A 351 22.07 -9.55 1.45
N VAL A 352 21.40 -8.78 0.62
CA VAL A 352 21.28 -9.03 -0.81
C VAL A 352 22.26 -8.12 -1.55
N LYS A 353 23.24 -8.71 -2.23
CA LYS A 353 24.17 -7.95 -3.08
C LYS A 353 23.51 -7.52 -4.38
N SER A 354 22.64 -8.38 -4.91
CA SER A 354 21.84 -8.16 -6.13
C SER A 354 20.91 -9.34 -6.35
N LEU A 355 20.04 -9.25 -7.36
CA LEU A 355 19.22 -10.36 -7.83
C LEU A 355 19.01 -10.30 -9.33
N THR A 356 18.52 -11.38 -9.92
CA THR A 356 17.98 -11.40 -11.28
C THR A 356 16.53 -11.86 -11.29
N VAL A 357 15.68 -11.19 -12.06
CA VAL A 357 14.30 -11.59 -12.34
C VAL A 357 14.24 -11.99 -13.81
N ASN A 358 14.05 -13.27 -14.10
CA ASN A 358 14.07 -13.83 -15.46
C ASN A 358 15.30 -13.38 -16.28
N GLY A 359 16.46 -13.28 -15.62
CA GLY A 359 17.72 -12.81 -16.22
C GLY A 359 17.95 -11.29 -16.18
N ARG A 360 16.93 -10.47 -15.88
CA ARG A 360 17.09 -9.02 -15.70
C ARG A 360 17.72 -8.72 -14.34
N ARG A 361 18.88 -8.05 -14.32
CA ARG A 361 19.60 -7.69 -13.10
C ARG A 361 18.93 -6.52 -12.36
N LEU A 362 18.80 -6.67 -11.04
CA LEU A 362 18.41 -5.66 -10.07
C LEU A 362 19.51 -5.52 -9.01
N GLY A 363 19.73 -4.29 -8.52
CA GLY A 363 20.77 -3.97 -7.56
C GLY A 363 22.22 -4.13 -8.06
N GLY A 364 23.16 -3.84 -7.15
CA GLY A 364 24.61 -3.89 -7.39
C GLY A 364 25.24 -2.55 -7.79
N THR A 365 26.57 -2.53 -7.94
CA THR A 365 27.36 -1.31 -8.20
C THR A 365 27.54 -0.97 -9.69
N ASN A 366 27.27 -1.91 -10.61
CA ASN A 366 27.64 -1.82 -12.03
C ASN A 366 26.44 -2.03 -12.98
N GLY A 367 25.30 -1.38 -12.75
CA GLY A 367 24.18 -1.47 -13.71
C GLY A 367 22.90 -0.77 -13.26
N SER A 368 22.10 -1.45 -12.43
CA SER A 368 20.80 -0.95 -11.97
C SER A 368 20.82 -0.68 -10.46
N THR A 369 20.46 0.54 -10.07
CA THR A 369 20.16 0.88 -8.67
C THR A 369 18.71 0.60 -8.30
N GLU A 370 17.91 0.04 -9.22
CA GLU A 370 16.52 -0.34 -9.00
C GLU A 370 16.45 -1.62 -8.15
N TRP A 371 15.52 -1.61 -7.20
CA TRP A 371 15.23 -2.72 -6.28
C TRP A 371 13.74 -3.04 -6.29
N VAL A 372 13.15 -3.09 -7.49
CA VAL A 372 11.72 -3.28 -7.71
C VAL A 372 11.49 -4.37 -8.75
N ILE A 373 10.60 -5.30 -8.40
CA ILE A 373 10.08 -6.34 -9.28
C ILE A 373 8.71 -5.88 -9.78
N ARG A 374 8.45 -5.93 -11.09
CA ARG A 374 7.15 -5.56 -11.67
C ARG A 374 6.25 -6.79 -11.77
N HIS A 375 4.95 -6.60 -11.58
CA HIS A 375 3.96 -7.67 -11.63
C HIS A 375 3.98 -8.44 -12.95
N GLU A 376 4.06 -7.72 -14.07
CA GLU A 376 4.16 -8.29 -15.42
C GLU A 376 5.37 -9.23 -15.62
N GLU A 377 6.41 -9.11 -14.80
CA GLU A 377 7.58 -10.00 -14.89
C GLU A 377 7.35 -11.36 -14.25
N ILE A 378 6.40 -11.46 -13.29
CA ILE A 378 6.25 -12.67 -12.46
C ILE A 378 4.82 -13.23 -12.42
N MET A 379 3.83 -12.53 -13.01
CA MET A 379 2.43 -12.95 -12.99
C MET A 379 2.16 -14.29 -13.69
N PHE A 380 3.05 -14.72 -14.59
CA PHE A 380 3.01 -16.04 -15.25
C PHE A 380 4.18 -16.94 -14.80
N GLY A 381 4.61 -16.79 -13.55
CA GLY A 381 5.75 -17.51 -12.99
C GLY A 381 7.08 -16.91 -13.46
N GLY A 382 8.15 -17.68 -13.31
CA GLY A 382 9.49 -17.24 -13.65
C GLY A 382 10.56 -17.74 -12.69
N VAL A 383 11.73 -17.12 -12.74
CA VAL A 383 12.83 -17.37 -11.81
C VAL A 383 13.35 -16.06 -11.23
N ILE A 384 13.45 -16.02 -9.90
CA ILE A 384 14.13 -14.97 -9.15
C ILE A 384 15.36 -15.59 -8.49
N GLU A 385 16.55 -15.05 -8.77
CA GLU A 385 17.81 -15.55 -8.21
C GLU A 385 18.50 -14.44 -7.41
N TYR A 386 18.57 -14.59 -6.10
CA TYR A 386 19.26 -13.69 -5.19
C TYR A 386 20.73 -14.09 -5.02
N GLU A 387 21.60 -13.09 -5.06
CA GLU A 387 23.00 -13.19 -4.64
C GLU A 387 23.12 -12.69 -3.19
N MET A 388 23.11 -13.63 -2.24
CA MET A 388 23.24 -13.34 -0.80
C MET A 388 24.70 -13.09 -0.43
N VAL A 389 24.96 -12.21 0.54
CA VAL A 389 26.30 -11.93 1.07
C VAL A 389 26.30 -11.80 2.59
N GLY A 390 27.39 -12.24 3.22
CA GLY A 390 27.60 -12.08 4.67
C GLY A 390 27.97 -10.65 5.06
N GLN A 391 27.95 -10.35 6.36
CA GLN A 391 28.53 -9.10 6.88
C GLN A 391 30.04 -9.10 6.60
N THR A 392 30.49 -8.15 5.80
CA THR A 392 31.92 -7.86 5.59
C THR A 392 32.44 -6.91 6.64
#